data_AF-A0A9J5Y929-F1
#
_entry.id   AF-A0A9J5Y929-F1
#
_cell.length_a   1.000
_cell.length_b   1.000
_cell.length_c   1.000
_cell.angle_alpha   90.00
_cell.angle_beta   90.00
_cell.angle_gamma   90.00
#
_symmetry.space_group_name_H-M   'P 1'
#
loop_
_entity.id
_entity.type
_entity.pdbx_description
1 polymer ?
#
loop_
_entity_poly.entity_id
_entity_poly.type
_entity_poly.pdbx_seq_one_letter_code
_entity_poly.pdbx_strand_id
1 'polypeptide(L)'
;MKSGSLDVGKRVVVVAVKASREISRSAFIWALTHVVQPGDSVKLLVLIPSHTSSIRLWGLRRFNSDCTASNWRSLSGTTLDQKDFISESCTQMLLQLHDIYDPNKMKVKVKVISGSQSGVVAAEARRVQTRWVVLDK
;
A
#
# COMPACT_ATOMS: atom_id res chain seq x y z
N MET A 1 8.98 8.31 -18.70
CA MET A 1 7.94 7.36 -19.17
C MET A 1 8.28 5.98 -18.61
N LYS A 2 7.40 5.35 -17.80
CA LYS A 2 7.58 3.95 -17.38
C LYS A 2 6.41 3.14 -17.95
N SER A 3 6.74 2.33 -18.95
CA SER A 3 5.83 1.45 -19.68
C SER A 3 5.14 0.46 -18.74
N GLY A 4 3.83 0.62 -18.58
CA GLY A 4 2.97 -0.38 -17.97
C GLY A 4 2.61 -1.41 -19.02
N SER A 5 3.54 -2.29 -19.37
CA SER A 5 3.20 -3.49 -20.14
C SER A 5 2.26 -4.34 -19.28
N LEU A 6 0.97 -4.27 -19.61
CA LEU A 6 -0.06 -5.18 -19.14
C LEU A 6 -0.09 -6.32 -20.15
N ASP A 7 0.37 -7.47 -19.68
CA ASP A 7 0.25 -8.75 -20.36
C ASP A 7 -1.24 -8.96 -20.69
N VAL A 8 -1.59 -8.97 -21.98
CA VAL A 8 -2.96 -8.73 -22.52
C VAL A 8 -4.00 -9.78 -22.08
N GLY A 9 -3.59 -10.86 -21.41
CA GLY A 9 -4.48 -11.86 -20.80
C GLY A 9 -4.54 -11.86 -19.27
N LYS A 10 -3.77 -11.03 -18.57
CA LYS A 10 -3.52 -11.19 -17.12
C LYS A 10 -4.36 -10.24 -16.28
N ARG A 11 -5.30 -10.79 -15.51
CA ARG A 11 -6.16 -10.02 -14.61
C ARG A 11 -5.31 -9.37 -13.51
N VAL A 12 -5.56 -8.09 -13.25
CA VAL A 12 -4.90 -7.34 -12.18
C VAL A 12 -5.88 -7.07 -11.05
N VAL A 13 -5.52 -7.39 -9.81
CA VAL A 13 -6.26 -7.01 -8.60
C VAL A 13 -5.53 -5.86 -7.94
N VAL A 14 -6.21 -4.74 -7.67
CA VAL A 14 -5.63 -3.60 -6.96
C VAL A 14 -5.98 -3.69 -5.48
N VAL A 15 -4.97 -3.63 -4.61
CA VAL A 15 -5.16 -3.59 -3.15
C VAL A 15 -4.63 -2.25 -2.67
N ALA A 16 -5.49 -1.39 -2.15
CA ALA A 16 -5.10 -0.07 -1.65
C ALA A 16 -5.02 -0.09 -0.12
N VAL A 17 -3.84 0.22 0.41
CA VAL A 17 -3.55 0.27 1.84
C VAL A 17 -3.03 1.65 2.21
N LYS A 18 -3.40 2.14 3.40
CA LYS A 18 -2.85 3.40 3.92
C LYS A 18 -1.55 3.11 4.65
N ALA A 19 -0.48 3.84 4.31
CA ALA A 19 0.73 3.85 5.13
C ALA A 19 0.44 4.64 6.40
N SER A 20 -0.04 3.93 7.42
CA SER A 20 -0.14 4.43 8.78
C SER A 20 1.09 3.98 9.59
N ARG A 21 1.00 3.98 10.93
CA ARG A 21 2.05 3.42 11.80
C ARG A 21 2.45 2.00 11.39
N GLU A 22 1.50 1.24 10.84
CA GLU A 22 1.71 -0.07 10.23
C GLU A 22 0.90 -0.20 8.92
N ILE A 23 1.39 -1.03 8.00
CA ILE A 23 0.69 -1.38 6.77
C ILE A 23 -0.20 -2.59 7.07
N SER A 24 -1.51 -2.43 6.87
CA SER A 24 -2.48 -3.51 7.10
C SER A 24 -2.21 -4.70 6.18
N ARG A 25 -1.99 -5.85 6.81
CA ARG A 25 -1.90 -7.15 6.14
C ARG A 25 -3.27 -7.69 5.76
N SER A 26 -4.30 -7.27 6.49
CA SER A 26 -5.64 -7.84 6.41
C SER A 26 -6.25 -7.66 5.03
N ALA A 27 -6.15 -6.46 4.44
CA ALA A 27 -6.65 -6.21 3.08
C ALA A 27 -5.92 -7.07 2.05
N PHE A 28 -4.61 -7.27 2.22
CA PHE A 28 -3.83 -8.11 1.32
C PHE A 28 -4.17 -9.59 1.46
N ILE A 29 -4.21 -10.13 2.69
CA ILE A 29 -4.63 -11.52 2.96
C ILE A 29 -6.04 -11.77 2.44
N TRP A 30 -6.97 -10.83 2.68
CA TRP A 30 -8.34 -10.95 2.20
C TRP A 30 -8.39 -11.04 0.67
N ALA A 31 -7.65 -10.17 -0.02
CA ALA A 31 -7.53 -10.23 -1.47
C ALA A 31 -6.98 -11.57 -1.95
N LEU A 32 -5.89 -12.05 -1.33
CA LEU A 32 -5.25 -13.33 -1.68
C LEU A 32 -6.18 -14.53 -1.50
N THR A 33 -7.03 -14.52 -0.48
CA THR A 33 -7.88 -15.65 -0.12
C THR A 33 -9.24 -15.65 -0.83
N HIS A 34 -9.76 -14.49 -1.22
CA HIS A 34 -11.13 -14.37 -1.76
C HIS A 34 -11.21 -13.95 -3.22
N VAL A 35 -10.20 -13.26 -3.75
CA VAL A 35 -10.29 -12.62 -5.07
C VAL A 35 -9.22 -13.13 -6.03
N VAL A 36 -7.99 -13.29 -5.55
CA VAL A 36 -6.83 -13.59 -6.38
C VAL A 36 -6.80 -15.07 -6.74
N GLN A 37 -6.65 -15.37 -8.03
CA GLN A 37 -6.46 -16.72 -8.54
C GLN A 37 -5.01 -16.93 -9.02
N PRO A 38 -4.52 -18.19 -9.09
CA PRO A 38 -3.23 -18.48 -9.71
C PRO A 38 -3.17 -17.93 -11.14
N GLY A 39 -2.10 -17.21 -11.48
CA GLY A 39 -1.96 -16.50 -12.75
C GLY A 39 -2.41 -15.03 -12.72
N ASP A 40 -3.12 -14.58 -11.69
CA ASP A 40 -3.44 -13.16 -11.52
C ASP A 40 -2.18 -12.35 -11.13
N SER A 41 -2.27 -11.04 -11.30
CA SER A 41 -1.27 -10.09 -10.80
C SER A 41 -1.89 -9.18 -9.76
N VAL A 42 -1.20 -8.98 -8.63
CA VAL A 42 -1.66 -8.09 -7.57
C VAL A 42 -0.86 -6.81 -7.61
N LYS A 43 -1.54 -5.68 -7.52
CA LYS A 43 -0.92 -4.36 -7.43
C LYS A 43 -1.23 -3.75 -6.07
N LEU A 44 -0.25 -3.80 -5.17
CA LEU A 44 -0.35 -3.24 -3.84
C LEU A 44 -0.04 -1.73 -3.91
N LEU A 45 -1.08 -0.92 -3.73
CA LEU A 45 -1.02 0.53 -3.77
C LEU A 45 -0.95 1.07 -2.34
N VAL A 46 0.21 1.59 -1.96
CA VAL A 46 0.45 2.10 -0.61
C VAL A 46 0.34 3.62 -0.61
N LEU A 47 -0.63 4.16 0.13
CA LEU A 47 -0.94 5.59 0.16
C LEU A 47 -0.32 6.23 1.39
N ILE A 48 0.68 7.09 1.19
CA ILE A 48 1.25 7.93 2.24
C ILE A 48 0.35 9.16 2.39
N PRO A 49 -0.31 9.35 3.54
CA PRO A 49 -1.06 10.58 3.78
C PRO A 49 -0.09 11.77 3.73
N SER A 50 -0.48 12.82 3.04
CA SER A 50 0.27 14.08 3.07
C SER A 50 0.21 14.64 4.49
N HIS A 51 1.36 14.97 5.07
CA HIS A 51 1.44 15.71 6.31
C HIS A 51 0.97 17.15 6.07
N THR A 52 -0.33 17.35 5.89
CA THR A 52 -0.89 18.68 5.91
C THR A 52 -0.84 19.15 7.36
N SER A 53 -0.11 20.22 7.58
CA SER A 53 0.02 20.97 8.83
C SER A 53 -1.31 21.63 9.28
N SER A 54 -2.46 21.00 9.01
CA SER A 54 -3.79 21.53 9.33
C SER A 54 -4.89 20.48 9.54
N ILE A 55 -4.60 19.20 9.84
CA ILE A 55 -5.64 18.32 10.42
C ILE A 55 -5.81 18.68 11.91
N ARG A 56 -6.61 19.72 12.16
CA ARG A 56 -7.16 20.05 13.49
C ARG A 56 -8.50 19.36 13.78
N LEU A 57 -8.94 18.38 13.00
CA LEU A 57 -10.35 17.95 13.06
C LEU A 57 -10.62 16.44 13.06
N TRP A 58 -9.73 15.62 13.61
CA TRP A 58 -10.14 14.29 14.08
C TRP A 58 -9.73 14.12 15.54
N GLY A 59 -10.71 14.38 16.40
CA GLY A 59 -10.56 14.53 17.84
C GLY A 59 -10.19 13.23 18.53
N LEU A 60 -8.91 13.14 18.91
CA LEU A 60 -8.45 12.65 20.22
C LEU A 60 -6.95 12.97 20.34
N ARG A 61 -6.65 14.20 20.77
CA ARG A 61 -5.43 14.46 21.53
C ARG A 61 -5.68 13.93 22.95
N ARG A 62 -5.14 12.76 23.26
CA ARG A 62 -4.86 12.35 24.65
C ARG A 62 -3.59 11.50 24.59
N PHE A 63 -2.45 12.16 24.75
CA PHE A 63 -1.67 12.18 25.99
C PHE A 63 -1.10 10.79 26.28
N ASN A 64 0.13 10.56 25.82
CA ASN A 64 1.20 9.98 26.63
C ASN A 64 2.55 10.25 25.96
N SER A 65 3.38 10.96 26.70
CA SER A 65 4.80 11.14 26.46
C SER A 65 5.52 9.89 26.96
N ASP A 66 5.77 8.94 26.08
CA ASP A 66 6.66 7.83 26.40
C ASP A 66 7.73 7.72 25.33
N CYS A 67 8.98 7.90 25.78
CA CYS A 67 10.19 8.09 25.02
C CYS A 67 10.69 6.78 24.37
N THR A 68 9.93 6.22 23.44
CA THR A 68 10.41 5.19 22.49
C THR A 68 9.93 5.43 21.05
N ALA A 69 9.22 6.53 20.78
CA ALA A 69 8.62 6.84 19.48
C ALA A 69 9.55 7.60 18.51
N SER A 70 10.81 7.21 18.40
CA SER A 70 11.85 7.96 17.68
C SER A 70 12.14 7.51 16.24
N ASN A 71 11.43 6.53 15.67
CA ASN A 71 11.62 6.27 14.23
C ASN A 71 10.71 7.14 13.35
N TRP A 72 9.40 7.19 13.61
CA TRP A 72 8.46 7.88 12.73
C TRP A 72 8.50 9.42 12.83
N ARG A 73 8.71 9.97 14.03
CA ARG A 73 8.80 11.43 14.23
C ARG A 73 10.12 12.02 13.74
N SER A 74 11.10 11.18 13.42
CA SER A 74 12.41 11.58 12.89
C SER A 74 12.47 11.55 11.37
N LEU A 75 11.40 11.15 10.66
CA LEU A 75 11.27 11.38 9.21
C LEU A 75 10.95 12.86 8.92
N SER A 76 11.83 13.73 9.41
CA SER A 76 12.28 14.93 8.71
C SER A 76 13.31 14.56 7.63
N GLY A 77 13.13 13.39 7.01
CA GLY A 77 13.86 12.92 5.83
C GLY A 77 13.05 13.26 4.58
N THR A 78 13.72 13.26 3.43
CA THR A 78 13.08 13.57 2.15
C THR A 78 11.94 12.57 1.85
N THR A 79 10.96 12.94 1.03
CA THR A 79 9.87 12.04 0.58
C THR A 79 10.38 10.69 0.03
N LEU A 80 11.64 10.66 -0.43
CA LEU A 80 12.33 9.46 -0.89
C LEU A 80 12.60 8.48 0.26
N ASP A 81 13.14 8.97 1.38
CA ASP A 81 13.47 8.16 2.56
C ASP A 81 12.22 7.47 3.14
N GLN A 82 11.08 8.19 3.16
CA GLN A 82 9.80 7.60 3.59
C GLN A 82 9.36 6.46 2.66
N LYS A 83 9.53 6.66 1.34
CA LYS A 83 9.11 5.72 0.32
C LYS A 83 9.93 4.44 0.36
N ASP A 84 11.24 4.56 0.59
CA ASP A 84 12.15 3.41 0.67
C ASP A 84 11.90 2.58 1.92
N PHE A 85 11.72 3.23 3.08
CA PHE A 85 11.33 2.55 4.32
C PHE A 85 10.00 1.78 4.17
N ILE A 86 9.00 2.40 3.54
CA ILE A 86 7.70 1.75 3.30
C ILE A 86 7.83 0.60 2.32
N SER A 87 8.64 0.76 1.26
CA SER A 87 8.89 -0.31 0.31
C SER A 87 9.57 -1.51 0.97
N GLU A 88 10.53 -1.27 1.86
CA GLU A 88 11.18 -2.32 2.65
C GLU A 88 10.18 -3.01 3.58
N SER A 89 9.37 -2.24 4.30
CA SER A 89 8.31 -2.77 5.17
C SER A 89 7.28 -3.60 4.39
N CYS A 90 6.88 -3.17 3.19
CA CYS A 90 6.04 -3.98 2.30
C CYS A 90 6.72 -5.28 1.90
N THR A 91 8.00 -5.25 1.56
CA THR A 91 8.76 -6.43 1.17
C THR A 91 8.82 -7.43 2.33
N GLN A 92 9.16 -6.96 3.54
CA GLN A 92 9.15 -7.77 4.75
C GLN A 92 7.76 -8.36 5.04
N MET A 93 6.71 -7.57 4.87
CA MET A 93 5.33 -8.02 5.04
C MET A 93 4.97 -9.14 4.05
N LEU A 94 5.34 -8.99 2.77
CA LEU A 94 5.12 -10.04 1.77
C LEU A 94 5.87 -11.33 2.10
N LEU A 95 7.12 -11.21 2.57
CA LEU A 95 7.93 -12.37 2.99
C LEU A 95 7.30 -13.10 4.18
N GLN A 96 6.72 -12.38 5.14
CA GLN A 96 6.02 -13.00 6.27
C GLN A 96 4.74 -13.74 5.85
N LEU A 97 4.19 -13.45 4.66
CA LEU A 97 3.00 -14.09 4.15
C LEU A 97 3.30 -15.27 3.21
N HIS A 98 4.52 -15.82 3.23
CA HIS A 98 4.97 -16.87 2.31
C HIS A 98 4.08 -18.13 2.29
N ASP A 99 3.38 -18.44 3.39
CA ASP A 99 2.47 -19.59 3.47
C ASP A 99 1.21 -19.40 2.60
N ILE A 100 0.83 -18.15 2.35
CA ILE A 100 -0.38 -17.76 1.60
C ILE A 100 -0.01 -17.19 0.22
N TYR A 101 1.18 -16.57 0.11
CA TYR A 101 1.70 -15.95 -1.09
C TYR A 101 2.80 -16.81 -1.72
N ASP A 102 2.54 -17.34 -2.92
CA ASP A 102 3.53 -18.02 -3.74
C ASP A 102 4.01 -17.09 -4.89
N PRO A 103 5.27 -16.61 -4.86
CA PRO A 103 5.81 -15.71 -5.88
C PRO A 103 5.92 -16.33 -7.28
N ASN A 104 5.87 -17.67 -7.39
CA ASN A 104 5.88 -18.35 -8.68
C ASN A 104 4.49 -18.39 -9.32
N LYS A 105 3.43 -18.34 -8.51
CA LYS A 105 2.02 -18.46 -8.98
C LYS A 105 1.37 -17.12 -9.25
N MET A 106 1.82 -16.05 -8.60
CA MET A 106 1.27 -14.71 -8.81
C MET A 106 2.35 -13.63 -8.78
N LYS A 107 2.18 -12.57 -9.57
CA LYS A 107 3.09 -11.43 -9.56
C LYS A 107 2.53 -10.32 -8.68
N VAL A 108 3.26 -9.92 -7.65
CA VAL A 108 2.92 -8.74 -6.84
C VAL A 108 3.78 -7.56 -7.25
N LYS A 109 3.17 -6.41 -7.49
CA LYS A 109 3.84 -5.13 -7.74
C LYS A 109 3.45 -4.13 -6.67
N VAL A 110 4.43 -3.66 -5.89
CA VAL A 110 4.23 -2.61 -4.89
C VAL A 110 4.41 -1.24 -5.54
N LYS A 111 3.47 -0.32 -5.30
CA LYS A 111 3.56 1.07 -5.72
C LYS A 111 3.22 1.98 -4.54
N VAL A 112 4.22 2.67 -4.02
CA VAL A 112 4.07 3.67 -2.98
C VAL A 112 3.77 5.03 -3.62
N ILE A 113 2.69 5.67 -3.19
CA ILE A 113 2.24 6.98 -3.66
C ILE A 113 2.15 7.92 -2.46
N SER A 114 2.79 9.09 -2.57
CA SER A 114 2.64 10.20 -1.63
C SER A 114 1.65 11.21 -2.21
N GLY A 115 0.69 11.68 -1.41
CA GLY A 115 -0.06 12.90 -1.76
C GLY A 115 -1.55 12.93 -1.42
N SER A 116 -2.03 14.17 -1.33
CA SER A 116 -3.37 14.66 -0.97
C SER A 116 -4.48 14.40 -2.00
N GLN A 117 -4.19 13.71 -3.10
CA GLN A 117 -5.08 13.69 -4.25
C GLN A 117 -6.21 12.65 -4.06
N SER A 118 -7.43 13.14 -3.85
CA SER A 118 -8.62 12.31 -3.92
C SER A 118 -8.70 11.59 -5.27
N GLY A 119 -9.09 10.32 -5.26
CA GLY A 119 -9.28 9.53 -6.49
C GLY A 119 -8.03 8.84 -7.05
N VAL A 120 -6.89 8.85 -6.35
CA VAL A 120 -5.66 8.12 -6.79
C VAL A 120 -5.92 6.63 -7.03
N VAL A 121 -6.66 5.96 -6.13
CA VAL A 121 -6.99 4.53 -6.29
C VAL A 121 -7.83 4.32 -7.54
N ALA A 122 -8.85 5.15 -7.76
CA ALA A 122 -9.71 5.08 -8.94
C ALA A 122 -8.95 5.34 -10.24
N ALA A 123 -8.04 6.32 -10.25
CA ALA A 123 -7.19 6.60 -11.40
C ALA A 123 -6.25 5.43 -11.71
N GLU A 124 -5.67 4.80 -10.69
CA GLU A 124 -4.79 3.65 -10.88
C GLU A 124 -5.57 2.40 -11.31
N ALA A 125 -6.76 2.17 -10.76
CA ALA A 125 -7.67 1.10 -11.15
C ALA A 125 -8.07 1.23 -12.62
N ARG A 126 -8.44 2.44 -13.07
CA ARG A 126 -8.74 2.74 -14.47
C ARG A 126 -7.54 2.49 -15.39
N ARG A 127 -6.33 2.87 -14.97
CA ARG A 127 -5.09 2.66 -15.75
C ARG A 127 -4.78 1.19 -15.99
N VAL A 128 -5.06 0.33 -15.01
CA VAL A 128 -4.84 -1.12 -15.16
C VAL A 128 -6.08 -1.86 -15.64
N GLN A 129 -7.18 -1.15 -15.93
CA GLN A 129 -8.47 -1.72 -16.33
C GLN A 129 -8.93 -2.87 -15.41
N THR A 130 -8.73 -2.71 -14.10
CA THR A 130 -9.12 -3.74 -13.14
C THR A 130 -10.62 -3.75 -12.90
N ARG A 131 -11.15 -4.94 -12.59
CA ARG A 131 -12.53 -5.14 -12.09
C ARG A 131 -12.59 -5.24 -10.57
N TRP A 132 -11.44 -5.40 -9.90
CA TRP A 132 -11.36 -5.64 -8.47
C TRP A 132 -10.43 -4.65 -7.78
N VAL A 133 -11.01 -3.89 -6.85
CA VAL A 133 -10.29 -3.00 -5.95
C VAL A 133 -10.64 -3.42 -4.53
N VAL A 134 -9.63 -3.80 -3.76
CA VAL A 134 -9.76 -4.08 -2.33
C VAL A 134 -9.22 -2.86 -1.59
N LEU A 135 -10.06 -2.27 -0.73
CA LEU A 135 -9.69 -1.13 0.10
C LEU A 135 -9.48 -1.60 1.52
N ASP A 136 -8.39 -1.16 2.12
CA ASP A 136 -8.15 -1.30 3.54
C ASP A 136 -9.09 -0.38 4.35
N LYS A 137 -9.40 -0.79 5.57
CA LYS A 137 -10.37 -0.11 6.45
C LYS A 137 -9.77 1.12 7.15
#